data_AF-L9VWR0-F1
#
_entry.id   AF-L9VWR0-F1
#
_cell.length_a   1.000
_cell.length_b   1.000
_cell.length_c   1.000
_cell.angle_alpha   90.00
_cell.angle_beta   90.00
_cell.angle_gamma   90.00
#
_symmetry.space_group_name_H-M   'P 1'
#
loop_
_entity.id
_entity.type
_entity.pdbx_description
1 polymer ?
#
loop_
_entity_poly.entity_id
_entity_poly.type
_entity_poly.pdbx_seq_one_letter_code
_entity_poly.pdbx_strand_id
1 'polypeptide(L)' 'MTSNSGFPEKVDEEVRQLYERYLSAKSDEKRHEIALEMGKLDGRRHAEIYEVLEDE' A
#
# COMPACT_ATOMS: atom_id res chain seq x y z
N MET A 1 -5.98 20.90 15.71
CA MET A 1 -5.17 19.66 15.56
C MET A 1 -6.12 18.52 15.32
N THR A 2 -6.43 18.25 14.05
CA THR A 2 -7.26 17.12 13.64
C THR A 2 -6.32 15.98 13.26
N SER A 3 -5.95 15.18 14.25
CA SER A 3 -5.13 13.99 14.04
C SER A 3 -6.00 12.91 13.38
N ASN A 4 -6.10 12.92 12.06
CA ASN A 4 -6.62 11.79 11.27
C ASN A 4 -5.52 10.73 11.03
N SER A 5 -4.65 10.51 12.02
CA SER A 5 -3.39 9.78 11.85
C SER A 5 -3.48 8.29 12.20
N GLY A 6 -4.66 7.66 12.07
CA GLY A 6 -4.84 6.22 12.32
C GLY A 6 -4.80 5.35 11.05
N PHE A 7 -4.92 5.96 9.87
CA PHE A 7 -4.88 5.30 8.56
C PHE A 7 -3.47 5.08 7.99
N PRO A 8 -2.53 6.05 8.02
CA PRO A 8 -1.23 5.87 7.38
C PRO A 8 -0.38 4.79 8.07
N GLU A 9 -0.36 4.71 9.40
CA GLU A 9 0.42 3.70 10.14
C GLU A 9 -0.01 2.25 9.85
N LYS A 10 -1.30 2.00 9.65
CA LYS A 10 -1.80 0.64 9.37
C LYS A 10 -1.49 0.19 7.96
N VAL A 11 -1.56 1.11 6.99
CA VAL A 11 -1.23 0.82 5.59
C VAL A 11 0.27 0.63 5.41
N ASP A 12 1.10 1.43 6.10
CA ASP A 12 2.56 1.26 6.10
C ASP A 12 2.98 -0.11 6.66
N GLU A 13 2.29 -0.58 7.70
CA GLU A 13 2.50 -1.92 8.26
C GLU A 13 2.10 -3.04 7.28
N GLU A 14 0.98 -2.88 6.58
CA GLU A 14 0.51 -3.85 5.59
C GLU A 14 1.47 -3.96 4.39
N VAL A 15 1.96 -2.81 3.89
CA VAL A 15 2.97 -2.74 2.82
C VAL A 15 4.29 -3.35 3.28
N ARG A 16 4.72 -3.10 4.52
CA ARG A 16 5.92 -3.70 5.10
C ARG A 16 5.84 -5.22 5.15
N GLN A 17 4.71 -5.77 5.59
CA GLN A 17 4.49 -7.22 5.64
C GLN A 17 4.43 -7.86 4.24
N LEU A 18 3.88 -7.16 3.25
CA LEU A 18 3.93 -7.61 1.86
C LEU A 18 5.37 -7.61 1.34
N TYR A 19 6.18 -6.62 1.71
CA TYR A 19 7.57 -6.53 1.29
C TYR A 19 8.43 -7.65 1.86
N GLU A 20 8.25 -7.97 3.14
CA GLU A 20 8.91 -9.11 3.77
C GLU A 20 8.51 -10.45 3.12
N ARG A 21 7.23 -10.62 2.78
CA ARG A 21 6.74 -11.79 2.02
C ARG A 21 7.35 -11.86 0.61
N TYR A 22 7.47 -10.72 -0.09
CA TYR A 22 8.09 -10.64 -1.42
C TYR A 22 9.55 -11.10 -1.38
N LEU A 23 10.32 -10.60 -0.40
CA LEU A 23 11.72 -10.98 -0.22
C LEU A 23 11.90 -12.47 0.12
N SER A 24 10.97 -13.02 0.88
CA SER A 24 10.99 -14.43 1.29
C SER A 24 10.48 -15.39 0.22
N ALA A 25 9.82 -14.89 -0.83
CA ALA A 25 9.27 -15.71 -1.89
C ALA A 25 10.37 -16.36 -2.75
N LYS A 26 10.27 -17.67 -2.91
CA LYS A 26 11.23 -18.52 -3.65
C LYS A 26 10.88 -18.71 -5.13
N SER A 27 9.68 -18.32 -5.55
CA SER A 27 9.25 -18.40 -6.94
C SER A 27 8.86 -17.03 -7.48
N ASP A 28 9.12 -16.83 -8.76
CA ASP A 28 8.77 -15.60 -9.46
C ASP A 28 7.26 -15.41 -9.55
N GLU A 29 6.49 -16.49 -9.67
CA GLU A 29 5.02 -16.45 -9.59
C GLU A 29 4.54 -15.86 -8.26
N LYS A 30 5.15 -16.27 -7.14
CA LYS A 30 4.79 -15.75 -5.83
C LYS A 30 5.23 -14.30 -5.63
N ARG A 31 6.39 -13.92 -6.17
CA ARG A 31 6.84 -12.52 -6.19
C ARG A 31 5.91 -11.64 -7.02
N HIS A 32 5.45 -12.14 -8.16
CA HIS A 32 4.53 -11.42 -9.04
C HIS A 32 3.17 -11.18 -8.36
N GLU A 33 2.60 -12.20 -7.72
CA GLU A 33 1.35 -12.08 -6.97
C GLU A 33 1.44 -11.00 -5.88
N ILE A 34 2.54 -11.00 -5.12
CA ILE A 34 2.76 -10.04 -4.03
C ILE A 34 2.96 -8.61 -4.58
N ALA A 35 3.68 -8.45 -5.69
CA ALA A 35 3.86 -7.15 -6.33
C ALA A 35 2.54 -6.55 -6.82
N LEU A 36 1.61 -7.38 -7.32
CA LEU A 36 0.26 -6.93 -7.68
C LEU A 36 -0.54 -6.47 -6.45
N GLU A 37 -0.38 -7.14 -5.31
CA GLU A 37 -1.06 -6.77 -4.07
C GLU A 37 -0.55 -5.42 -3.54
N MET A 38 0.77 -5.19 -3.55
CA MET A 38 1.37 -3.89 -3.24
C MET A 38 0.87 -2.78 -4.16
N GLY A 39 0.81 -3.03 -5.47
CA GLY A 39 0.34 -2.04 -6.44
C GLY A 39 -1.12 -1.65 -6.26
N LYS A 40 -1.99 -2.56 -5.77
CA LYS A 40 -3.38 -2.23 -5.43
C LYS A 40 -3.48 -1.32 -4.21
N LEU A 41 -2.64 -1.54 -3.20
CA LEU A 41 -2.58 -0.67 -2.02
C LEU A 41 -2.07 0.72 -2.38
N ASP A 42 -1.01 0.81 -3.18
CA ASP A 42 -0.46 2.09 -3.63
C ASP A 42 -1.42 2.82 -4.58
N GLY A 43 -2.15 2.10 -5.43
CA GLY A 43 -3.21 2.67 -6.26
C GLY A 43 -4.36 3.28 -5.45
N ARG A 44 -4.78 2.65 -4.34
CA ARG A 44 -5.77 3.23 -3.42
C ARG A 44 -5.26 4.52 -2.77
N ARG A 45 -4.01 4.52 -2.32
CA ARG A 45 -3.35 5.70 -1.77
C ARG A 45 -3.30 6.85 -2.79
N HIS A 46 -2.99 6.54 -4.04
CA HIS A 46 -3.00 7.53 -5.11
C HIS A 46 -4.42 8.07 -5.37
N ALA A 47 -5.46 7.23 -5.36
CA ALA A 47 -6.84 7.67 -5.52
C ALA A 47 -7.28 8.61 -4.38
N GLU A 48 -6.99 8.26 -3.12
CA GLU A 48 -7.30 9.12 -1.95
C GLU A 48 -6.57 10.46 -2.00
N ILE A 49 -5.34 10.51 -2.51
CA ILE A 49 -4.57 11.75 -2.67
C ILE A 49 -5.18 12.64 -3.76
N TYR A 50 -5.65 12.07 -4.87
CA TYR A 50 -6.26 12.86 -5.95
C TYR A 50 -7.69 13.30 -5.63
N GLU A 51 -8.46 12.53 -4.86
CA GLU A 51 -9.80 12.93 -4.40
C GLU A 51 -9.73 14.18 -3.49
N VAL A 52 -8.66 14.32 -2.71
CA VAL A 52 -8.38 15.51 -1.88
C VAL A 52 -7.93 16.73 -2.70
N LEU A 53 -7.53 16.54 -3.96
CA LEU A 53 -7.05 17.62 -4.85
C LEU A 53 -8.13 18.18 -5.80
N GLU A 54 -9.32 17.56 -5.91
CA GLU A 54 -10.41 18.07 -6.75
C GLU A 54 -11.34 19.07 -6.04
N ASP A 55 -11.13 19.35 -4.75
CA ASP A 55 -11.94 20.28 -3.93
C ASP A 55 -11.35 21.71 -3.84
N GLU A 56 -10.54 22.16 -4.82
CA GLU A 56 -10.01 23.54 -4.91
C GLU A 56 -10.59 24.34 -6.10
#